data_AF-A0A2Z6EUK9-F1
#
_entry.id   AF-A0A2Z6EUK9-F1
#
_cell.length_a   1.000
_cell.length_b   1.000
_cell.length_c   1.000
_cell.angle_alpha   90.00
_cell.angle_beta   90.00
_cell.angle_gamma   90.00
#
_symmetry.space_group_name_H-M   'P 1'
#
loop_
_entity.id
_entity.type
_entity.pdbx_description
1 polymer ?
#
loop_
_entity_poly.entity_id
_entity_poly.type
_entity_poly.pdbx_seq_one_letter_code
_entity_poly.pdbx_strand_id
1 'polypeptide(L)'
;MRRAVDLALIRRKPLSHIAWSAIKSVFSSDPFGNVSRAFKLLSDAAQGEPLDGWSHLHPFIQNTNIRLPGKLYQLFLAYLSLDDVRTPAHPFKRGTHYPFLCQPMIECALSTPSYRHFEGAHNRIILRKAVSTATGYPHLWRRNKGETTGIHLLGIRQHKAHVMAHCLEGFLAKEGYIDPIRTHAAILESCKGRNEYLTDIFHIYSAELFIQGWQ
;
A
#
# COMPACT_ATOMS: atom_id res chain seq x y z
N MET A 1 -10.27 10.25 21.47
CA MET A 1 -9.78 9.13 22.30
C MET A 1 -10.05 7.75 21.68
N ARG A 2 -11.31 7.37 21.38
CA ARG A 2 -11.68 6.05 20.82
C ARG A 2 -10.84 5.59 19.61
N ARG A 3 -10.60 6.46 18.62
CA ARG A 3 -9.82 6.13 17.42
C ARG A 3 -8.32 5.87 17.66
N ALA A 4 -7.71 6.53 18.64
CA ALA A 4 -6.32 6.26 18.98
C ALA A 4 -6.16 4.89 19.64
N VAL A 5 -7.15 4.49 20.45
CA VAL A 5 -7.25 3.15 21.04
C VAL A 5 -7.46 2.10 19.95
N ASP A 6 -8.40 2.32 19.03
CA ASP A 6 -8.63 1.40 17.91
C ASP A 6 -7.35 1.21 17.07
N LEU A 7 -6.62 2.29 16.79
CA LEU A 7 -5.37 2.23 16.02
C LEU A 7 -4.23 1.54 16.78
N ALA A 8 -4.14 1.74 18.10
CA ALA A 8 -3.19 1.05 18.97
C ALA A 8 -3.44 -0.47 18.99
N LEU A 9 -4.72 -0.88 19.07
CA LEU A 9 -5.13 -2.29 19.00
C LEU A 9 -4.80 -2.90 17.64
N ILE A 10 -5.17 -2.23 16.54
CA ILE A 10 -4.91 -2.71 15.17
C ILE A 10 -3.40 -2.87 14.92
N ARG A 11 -2.59 -1.89 15.34
CA ARG A 11 -1.13 -1.92 15.12
C ARG A 11 -0.37 -2.73 16.15
N ARG A 12 -1.02 -3.20 17.22
CA ARG A 12 -0.38 -3.84 18.38
C ARG A 12 0.77 -2.99 18.92
N LYS A 13 0.54 -1.68 19.07
CA LYS A 13 1.52 -0.69 19.56
C LYS A 13 0.92 0.09 20.72
N PRO A 14 1.74 0.58 21.67
CA PRO A 14 1.23 1.38 22.78
C PRO A 14 0.66 2.71 22.29
N LEU A 15 -0.28 3.27 23.05
CA LEU A 15 -0.92 4.57 22.74
C LEU A 15 0.10 5.69 22.58
N SER A 16 1.18 5.68 23.37
CA SER A 16 2.28 6.65 23.27
C SER A 16 2.95 6.63 21.89
N HIS A 17 3.18 5.44 21.33
CA HIS A 17 3.72 5.28 19.99
C HIS A 17 2.74 5.81 18.93
N ILE A 18 1.44 5.60 19.11
CA ILE A 18 0.42 6.15 18.19
C ILE A 18 0.40 7.68 18.27
N ALA A 19 0.43 8.25 19.48
CA ALA A 19 0.45 9.70 19.70
C ALA A 19 1.71 10.32 19.09
N TRP A 20 2.89 9.74 19.36
CA TRP A 20 4.15 10.18 18.79
C TRP A 20 4.16 10.09 17.26
N SER A 21 3.66 8.99 16.71
CA SER A 21 3.55 8.83 15.25
C SER A 21 2.59 9.86 14.63
N ALA A 22 1.51 10.22 15.32
CA ALA A 22 0.58 11.24 14.87
C ALA A 22 1.24 12.63 14.87
N ILE A 23 1.93 13.00 15.95
CA ILE A 23 2.73 14.23 16.05
C ILE A 23 3.77 14.27 14.92
N LYS A 24 4.58 13.22 14.78
CA LYS A 24 5.58 13.12 13.71
C LYS A 24 4.95 13.24 12.32
N SER A 25 3.73 12.72 12.10
CA SER A 25 3.05 12.83 10.81
C SER A 25 2.52 14.23 10.48
N VAL A 26 2.24 15.05 11.50
CA VAL A 26 1.85 16.47 11.31
C VAL A 26 3.05 17.29 10.86
N PHE A 27 4.23 16.96 11.39
CA PHE A 27 5.50 17.60 11.04
C PHE A 27 6.24 16.91 9.88
N SER A 28 5.72 15.79 9.36
CA SER A 28 6.30 15.11 8.21
C SER A 28 6.00 15.94 6.97
N SER A 29 7.04 16.39 6.29
CA SER A 29 6.94 16.98 4.96
C SER A 29 6.55 15.96 3.90
N ASP A 30 6.57 14.66 4.21
CA ASP A 30 6.25 13.60 3.27
C ASP A 30 5.11 12.70 3.82
N PRO A 31 3.87 12.83 3.31
CA PRO A 31 2.76 11.93 3.63
C PRO A 31 2.88 10.57 2.92
N PHE A 32 3.81 10.45 1.96
CA PHE A 32 4.06 9.28 1.10
C PHE A 32 5.34 8.52 1.47
N GLY A 33 6.09 8.93 2.50
CA GLY A 33 7.32 8.27 2.92
C GLY A 33 7.17 6.83 3.44
N ASN A 34 5.93 6.30 3.47
CA ASN A 34 5.66 4.87 3.62
C ASN A 34 5.37 4.16 2.29
N VAL A 35 4.98 4.88 1.24
CA VAL A 35 4.79 4.40 -0.13
C VAL A 35 6.14 4.27 -0.85
N SER A 36 7.09 5.18 -0.61
CA SER A 36 8.47 5.10 -1.15
C SER A 36 9.36 4.06 -0.46
N ARG A 37 8.81 3.26 0.46
CA ARG A 37 9.55 2.17 1.14
C ARG A 37 9.61 0.88 0.35
N ALA A 38 8.93 0.80 -0.80
CA ALA A 38 9.33 -0.17 -1.80
C ALA A 38 10.82 0.08 -2.10
N PHE A 39 11.65 -0.95 -2.20
CA PHE A 39 13.09 -0.88 -2.52
C PHE A 39 14.10 -0.83 -1.35
N LYS A 40 13.70 -1.17 -0.11
CA LYS A 40 14.68 -1.29 1.01
C LYS A 40 15.72 -2.40 0.84
N LEU A 41 15.48 -3.30 -0.10
CA LEU A 41 16.32 -4.45 -0.38
C LEU A 41 17.31 -4.21 -1.53
N LEU A 42 17.29 -3.03 -2.18
CA LEU A 42 18.29 -2.65 -3.16
C LEU A 42 19.67 -2.50 -2.50
N SER A 43 20.72 -2.84 -3.26
CA SER A 43 22.10 -2.57 -2.84
C SER A 43 22.33 -1.06 -2.74
N ASP A 44 23.31 -0.64 -1.95
CA ASP A 44 23.60 0.79 -1.80
C ASP A 44 24.07 1.43 -3.12
N ALA A 45 24.63 0.64 -4.05
CA ALA A 45 24.99 1.10 -5.40
C ALA A 45 23.80 1.17 -6.37
N ALA A 46 22.76 0.37 -6.16
CA ALA A 46 21.53 0.38 -6.96
C ALA A 46 20.47 1.33 -6.41
N GLN A 47 20.66 1.83 -5.18
CA GLN A 47 19.90 2.96 -4.67
C GLN A 47 20.29 4.19 -5.49
N GLY A 48 19.37 4.63 -6.36
CA GLY A 48 19.48 5.94 -6.99
C GLY A 48 19.35 7.06 -5.95
N GLU A 49 19.58 8.30 -6.39
CA GLU A 49 19.18 9.46 -5.61
C GLU A 49 17.73 9.28 -5.16
N PRO A 50 17.41 9.50 -3.86
CA PRO A 50 16.05 9.40 -3.39
C PRO A 50 15.19 10.25 -4.31
N LEU A 51 14.25 9.60 -5.02
CA LEU A 51 13.24 10.31 -5.79
C LEU A 51 12.66 11.36 -4.83
N ASP A 52 12.83 12.65 -5.13
CA ASP A 52 12.23 13.70 -4.32
C ASP A 52 10.75 13.35 -4.25
N GLY A 53 10.27 13.04 -3.03
CA GLY A 53 8.97 12.39 -2.81
C GLY A 53 7.81 13.18 -3.39
N TRP A 54 8.05 14.44 -3.79
CA TRP A 54 7.11 15.35 -4.40
C TRP A 54 7.34 15.60 -5.90
N SER A 55 8.58 15.59 -6.40
CA SER A 55 8.91 16.04 -7.77
C SER A 55 8.28 15.16 -8.87
N HIS A 56 8.03 13.89 -8.57
CA HIS A 56 7.39 12.94 -9.49
C HIS A 56 5.86 12.92 -9.38
N LEU A 57 5.29 13.64 -8.42
CA LEU A 57 3.85 13.73 -8.26
C LEU A 57 3.26 14.77 -9.22
N HIS A 58 1.97 14.63 -9.52
CA HIS A 58 1.26 15.60 -10.35
C HIS A 58 1.40 17.04 -9.79
N PRO A 59 1.56 18.09 -10.62
CA PRO A 59 1.75 19.48 -10.16
C PRO A 59 0.68 19.97 -9.17
N PHE A 60 -0.54 19.46 -9.26
CA PHE A 60 -1.59 19.73 -8.28
C PHE A 60 -1.19 19.32 -6.85
N ILE A 61 -0.57 18.14 -6.69
CA ILE A 61 -0.11 17.63 -5.39
C ILE A 61 1.11 18.43 -4.92
N GLN A 62 2.04 18.77 -5.82
CA GLN A 62 3.20 19.59 -5.51
C GLN A 62 2.83 20.97 -4.96
N ASN A 63 1.80 21.59 -5.55
CA ASN A 63 1.38 22.95 -5.24
C ASN A 63 0.19 23.04 -4.26
N THR A 64 -0.22 21.92 -3.65
CA THR A 64 -1.37 21.94 -2.74
C THR A 64 -1.03 22.55 -1.38
N ASN A 65 -1.93 23.41 -0.87
CA ASN A 65 -1.85 23.95 0.50
C ASN A 65 -2.41 22.99 1.56
N ILE A 66 -2.93 21.83 1.15
CA ILE A 66 -3.48 20.83 2.08
C ILE A 66 -2.32 20.17 2.82
N ARG A 67 -2.27 20.29 4.15
CA ARG A 67 -1.23 19.69 5.00
C ARG A 67 -1.71 18.50 5.84
N LEU A 68 -3.01 18.20 5.83
CA LEU A 68 -3.54 17.09 6.62
C LEU A 68 -3.17 15.75 5.96
N PRO A 69 -2.40 14.87 6.64
CA PRO A 69 -1.83 13.67 6.03
C PRO A 69 -2.91 12.71 5.50
N GLY A 70 -4.02 12.57 6.23
CA GLY A 70 -5.15 11.75 5.78
C GLY A 70 -5.85 12.28 4.53
N LYS A 71 -5.83 13.60 4.31
CA LYS A 71 -6.43 14.25 3.13
C LYS A 71 -5.51 14.16 1.92
N LEU A 72 -4.21 14.37 2.13
CA LEU A 72 -3.18 14.12 1.12
C LEU A 72 -3.21 12.68 0.64
N TYR A 73 -3.35 11.72 1.57
CA TYR A 73 -3.49 10.30 1.21
C TYR A 73 -4.78 10.00 0.42
N GLN A 74 -5.91 10.62 0.77
CA GLN A 74 -7.14 10.50 -0.03
C GLN A 74 -6.97 11.03 -1.46
N LEU A 75 -6.31 12.19 -1.63
CA LEU A 75 -6.05 12.77 -2.94
C LEU A 75 -5.12 11.88 -3.78
N PHE A 76 -4.07 11.36 -3.16
CA PHE A 76 -3.14 10.44 -3.81
C PHE A 76 -3.81 9.14 -4.25
N LEU A 77 -4.64 8.53 -3.39
CA LEU A 77 -5.37 7.32 -3.78
C LEU A 77 -6.39 7.59 -4.90
N ALA A 78 -7.02 8.77 -4.91
CA ALA A 78 -7.90 9.17 -6.01
C ALA A 78 -7.10 9.32 -7.32
N TYR A 79 -5.92 9.94 -7.26
CA TYR A 79 -5.01 10.04 -8.40
C TYR A 79 -4.57 8.67 -8.93
N LEU A 80 -4.06 7.78 -8.07
CA LEU A 80 -3.67 6.43 -8.47
C LEU A 80 -4.83 5.65 -9.10
N SER A 81 -6.05 5.82 -8.56
CA SER A 81 -7.23 5.15 -9.12
C SER A 81 -7.58 5.67 -10.52
N LEU A 82 -7.36 6.96 -10.79
CA LEU A 82 -7.56 7.54 -12.13
C LEU A 82 -6.49 7.11 -13.12
N ASP A 83 -5.24 6.94 -12.66
CA ASP A 83 -4.13 6.47 -13.48
C ASP A 83 -4.32 5.01 -13.92
N ASP A 84 -4.78 4.15 -13.00
CA ASP A 84 -5.11 2.74 -13.28
C ASP A 84 -6.20 2.59 -14.35
N VAL A 85 -7.17 3.52 -14.41
CA VAL A 85 -8.21 3.53 -15.46
C VAL A 85 -7.64 3.89 -16.83
N ARG A 86 -6.59 4.74 -16.90
CA ARG A 86 -5.98 5.17 -18.16
C ARG A 86 -5.15 4.07 -18.80
N THR A 87 -4.59 3.17 -17.99
CA THR A 87 -3.67 2.12 -18.44
C THR A 87 -4.22 0.73 -18.06
N PRO A 88 -5.30 0.26 -18.70
CA PRO A 88 -5.88 -1.05 -18.35
C PRO A 88 -4.85 -2.16 -18.59
N ALA A 89 -4.53 -2.91 -17.54
CA ALA A 89 -3.55 -4.01 -17.57
C ALA A 89 -3.90 -5.17 -18.54
N HIS A 90 -5.12 -5.18 -19.07
CA HIS A 90 -5.59 -6.19 -20.01
C HIS A 90 -6.47 -5.53 -21.08
N PRO A 91 -6.35 -5.88 -22.37
CA PRO A 91 -7.24 -5.36 -23.41
C PRO A 91 -8.64 -5.94 -23.20
N PHE A 92 -9.44 -5.28 -22.37
CA PHE A 92 -10.86 -5.57 -22.26
C PHE A 92 -11.51 -5.24 -23.60
N LYS A 93 -12.18 -6.22 -24.22
CA LYS A 93 -12.91 -6.06 -25.50
C LYS A 93 -14.11 -5.09 -25.38
N ARG A 94 -14.46 -4.66 -24.17
CA ARG A 94 -15.53 -3.72 -23.85
C ARG A 94 -14.98 -2.67 -22.90
N GLY A 95 -15.46 -1.44 -22.99
CA GLY A 95 -15.09 -0.37 -22.07
C GLY A 95 -15.46 -0.74 -20.63
N THR A 96 -14.53 -0.53 -19.70
CA THR A 96 -14.77 -0.70 -18.26
C THR A 96 -15.41 0.57 -17.70
N HIS A 97 -16.52 0.42 -16.98
CA HIS A 97 -17.17 1.55 -16.30
C HIS A 97 -16.78 1.58 -14.82
N TYR A 98 -16.48 2.77 -14.31
CA TYR A 98 -16.07 3.00 -12.92
C TYR A 98 -17.07 3.95 -12.22
N PRO A 99 -18.23 3.46 -11.74
CA PRO A 99 -19.30 4.31 -11.21
C PRO A 99 -18.88 5.22 -10.04
N PHE A 100 -17.88 4.81 -9.25
CA PHE A 100 -17.37 5.59 -8.12
C PHE A 100 -16.32 6.64 -8.50
N LEU A 101 -15.86 6.64 -9.75
CA LEU A 101 -14.91 7.64 -10.26
C LEU A 101 -15.59 8.79 -10.99
N CYS A 102 -16.93 8.88 -10.97
CA CYS A 102 -17.62 10.07 -11.45
C CYS A 102 -17.43 11.24 -10.46
N GLN A 103 -17.40 12.45 -10.99
CA GLN A 103 -17.17 13.68 -10.22
C GLN A 103 -18.00 13.79 -8.92
N PRO A 104 -19.35 13.60 -8.91
CA PRO A 104 -20.11 13.77 -7.67
C PRO A 104 -19.71 12.76 -6.58
N MET A 105 -19.31 11.54 -6.97
CA MET A 105 -18.84 10.55 -6.00
C MET A 105 -17.47 10.91 -5.44
N ILE A 106 -16.57 11.43 -6.28
CA ILE A 106 -15.24 11.88 -5.87
C ILE A 106 -15.35 13.10 -4.94
N GLU A 107 -16.17 14.09 -5.29
CA GLU A 107 -16.43 15.26 -4.46
C GLU A 107 -17.05 14.88 -3.11
N CYS A 108 -18.02 13.96 -3.09
CA CYS A 108 -18.60 13.42 -1.86
C CYS A 108 -17.54 12.71 -0.99
N ALA A 109 -16.69 11.88 -1.60
CA ALA A 109 -15.63 11.18 -0.88
C ALA A 109 -14.58 12.15 -0.32
N LEU A 110 -14.25 13.20 -1.08
CA LEU A 110 -13.28 14.22 -0.68
C LEU A 110 -13.86 15.20 0.36
N SER A 111 -15.14 15.56 0.31
CA SER A 111 -15.75 16.44 1.32
C SER A 111 -15.85 15.77 2.69
N THR A 112 -15.83 14.44 2.72
CA THR A 112 -15.85 13.65 3.95
C THR A 112 -14.46 13.60 4.59
N PRO A 113 -14.30 14.01 5.86
CA PRO A 113 -13.05 13.83 6.59
C PRO A 113 -12.62 12.36 6.61
N SER A 114 -11.36 12.06 6.29
CA SER A 114 -10.85 10.69 6.11
C SER A 114 -11.19 9.75 7.27
N TYR A 115 -11.14 10.24 8.50
CA TYR A 115 -11.46 9.47 9.71
C TYR A 115 -12.93 9.07 9.85
N ARG A 116 -13.86 9.71 9.12
CA ARG A 116 -15.30 9.38 9.15
C ARG A 116 -15.63 8.17 8.28
N HIS A 117 -14.70 7.72 7.44
CA HIS A 117 -14.85 6.48 6.68
C HIS A 117 -14.62 5.22 7.53
N PHE A 118 -14.29 5.35 8.81
CA PHE A 118 -13.95 4.23 9.70
C PHE A 118 -14.82 4.21 10.95
N GLU A 119 -15.26 3.02 11.34
CA GLU A 119 -15.97 2.76 12.60
C GLU A 119 -15.56 1.38 13.12
N GLY A 120 -14.83 1.35 14.24
CA GLY A 120 -14.26 0.12 14.80
C GLY A 120 -13.40 -0.63 13.77
N ALA A 121 -13.75 -1.90 13.53
CA ALA A 121 -13.05 -2.75 12.56
C ALA A 121 -13.54 -2.58 11.10
N HIS A 122 -14.44 -1.62 10.82
CA HIS A 122 -15.05 -1.46 9.50
C HIS A 122 -14.54 -0.18 8.81
N ASN A 123 -14.11 -0.35 7.56
CA ASN A 123 -13.79 0.74 6.63
C ASN A 123 -14.98 1.07 5.72
N ARG A 124 -14.93 2.19 5.00
CA ARG A 124 -15.98 2.63 4.05
C ARG A 124 -17.36 2.70 4.70
N ILE A 125 -17.44 3.08 5.97
CA ILE A 125 -18.66 2.95 6.79
C ILE A 125 -19.84 3.71 6.20
N ILE A 126 -19.60 4.88 5.62
CA ILE A 126 -20.64 5.70 4.97
C ILE A 126 -21.27 4.95 3.80
N LEU A 127 -20.45 4.36 2.92
CA LEU A 127 -20.92 3.55 1.82
C LEU A 127 -21.66 2.30 2.32
N ARG A 128 -21.11 1.61 3.33
CA ARG A 128 -21.75 0.41 3.88
C ARG A 128 -23.13 0.72 4.47
N LYS A 129 -23.26 1.79 5.24
CA LYS A 129 -24.53 2.26 5.79
C LYS A 129 -25.51 2.61 4.68
N ALA A 130 -25.09 3.42 3.70
CA ALA A 130 -25.94 3.82 2.58
C ALA A 130 -26.46 2.61 1.78
N VAL A 131 -25.58 1.67 1.41
CA VAL A 131 -25.98 0.47 0.66
C VAL A 131 -26.83 -0.46 1.54
N SER A 132 -26.52 -0.58 2.85
CA SER A 132 -27.32 -1.39 3.77
C SER A 132 -28.74 -0.86 3.89
N THR A 133 -28.90 0.46 4.00
CA THR A 133 -30.21 1.12 4.03
C THR A 133 -30.96 0.94 2.71
N ALA A 134 -30.27 1.05 1.58
CA ALA A 134 -30.90 0.97 0.26
C ALA A 134 -31.27 -0.46 -0.16
N THR A 135 -30.53 -1.47 0.28
CA THR A 135 -30.63 -2.84 -0.26
C THR A 135 -30.98 -3.91 0.78
N GLY A 136 -30.84 -3.62 2.07
CA GLY A 136 -30.95 -4.63 3.13
C GLY A 136 -29.84 -5.70 3.13
N TYR A 137 -28.80 -5.55 2.30
CA TYR A 137 -27.83 -6.62 2.08
C TYR A 137 -26.95 -6.88 3.33
N PRO A 138 -26.98 -8.09 3.92
CA PRO A 138 -26.36 -8.35 5.22
C PRO A 138 -24.84 -8.54 5.16
N HIS A 139 -24.27 -8.86 4.00
CA HIS A 139 -22.83 -9.14 3.87
C HIS A 139 -21.97 -7.88 3.67
N LEU A 140 -22.59 -6.69 3.70
CA LEU A 140 -21.88 -5.40 3.68
C LEU A 140 -21.05 -5.14 4.92
N TRP A 141 -21.10 -6.01 5.93
CA TRP A 141 -20.41 -5.84 7.21
C TRP A 141 -19.14 -6.69 7.35
N ARG A 142 -18.67 -7.29 6.26
CA ARG A 142 -17.38 -8.00 6.23
C ARG A 142 -16.24 -7.08 6.68
N ARG A 143 -15.50 -7.50 7.71
CA ARG A 143 -14.45 -6.69 8.37
C ARG A 143 -13.28 -6.36 7.45
N ASN A 144 -12.81 -7.30 6.66
CA ASN A 144 -11.61 -7.18 5.84
C ASN A 144 -11.91 -7.41 4.35
N LYS A 145 -11.18 -6.75 3.45
CA LYS A 145 -11.17 -7.11 2.02
C LYS A 145 -10.23 -8.30 1.87
N GLY A 146 -10.70 -9.51 2.21
CA GLY A 146 -10.06 -10.81 1.96
C GLY A 146 -8.56 -10.69 2.05
N GLU A 147 -8.06 -10.48 3.27
CA GLU A 147 -6.69 -10.06 3.51
C GLU A 147 -5.71 -11.06 2.89
N THR A 148 -5.16 -10.71 1.73
CA THR A 148 -4.26 -11.58 0.99
C THR A 148 -2.87 -11.58 1.61
N THR A 149 -2.52 -10.56 2.40
CA THR A 149 -1.24 -10.46 3.12
C THR A 149 -0.91 -11.75 3.90
N GLY A 150 -1.87 -12.29 4.65
CA GLY A 150 -1.65 -13.53 5.41
C GLY A 150 -1.40 -14.74 4.51
N ILE A 151 -2.14 -14.84 3.41
CA ILE A 151 -1.98 -15.90 2.40
C ILE A 151 -0.64 -15.77 1.68
N HIS A 152 -0.23 -14.56 1.33
CA HIS A 152 1.06 -14.27 0.71
C HIS A 152 2.23 -14.66 1.62
N LEU A 153 2.18 -14.27 2.90
CA LEU A 153 3.19 -14.64 3.89
C LEU A 153 3.24 -16.15 4.11
N LEU A 154 2.07 -16.81 4.09
CA LEU A 154 2.00 -18.28 4.15
C LEU A 154 2.65 -18.91 2.92
N GLY A 155 2.41 -18.38 1.72
CA GLY A 155 3.06 -18.82 0.48
C GLY A 155 4.58 -18.69 0.54
N ILE A 156 5.09 -17.54 0.98
CA ILE A 156 6.54 -17.34 1.19
C ILE A 156 7.09 -18.37 2.18
N ARG A 157 6.37 -18.63 3.28
CA ARG A 157 6.79 -19.60 4.30
C ARG A 157 6.83 -21.03 3.77
N GLN A 158 5.79 -21.44 3.05
CA GLN A 158 5.67 -22.79 2.48
C GLN A 158 6.69 -23.04 1.38
N HIS A 159 7.00 -22.01 0.59
CA HIS A 159 7.93 -22.09 -0.54
C HIS A 159 9.26 -21.36 -0.26
N LYS A 160 9.68 -21.28 1.01
CA LYS A 160 10.85 -20.50 1.44
C LYS A 160 12.10 -20.80 0.63
N ALA A 161 12.40 -22.07 0.41
CA ALA A 161 13.60 -22.49 -0.32
C ALA A 161 13.58 -21.98 -1.77
N HIS A 162 12.43 -22.09 -2.44
CA HIS A 162 12.22 -21.57 -3.79
C HIS A 162 12.36 -20.05 -3.83
N VAL A 163 11.69 -19.33 -2.91
CA VAL A 163 11.77 -17.86 -2.85
C VAL A 163 13.20 -17.40 -2.56
N MET A 164 13.94 -18.10 -1.70
CA MET A 164 15.35 -17.80 -1.44
C MET A 164 16.21 -18.02 -2.67
N ALA A 165 16.13 -19.18 -3.32
CA ALA A 165 16.91 -19.45 -4.53
C ALA A 165 16.58 -18.42 -5.62
N HIS A 166 15.29 -18.19 -5.88
CA HIS A 166 14.84 -17.27 -6.92
C HIS A 166 15.30 -15.83 -6.69
N CYS A 167 15.22 -15.33 -5.45
CA CYS A 167 15.60 -13.95 -5.15
C CYS A 167 17.09 -13.76 -4.85
N LEU A 168 17.82 -14.76 -4.35
CA LEU A 168 19.22 -14.61 -3.90
C LEU A 168 20.23 -15.18 -4.90
N GLU A 169 19.81 -16.07 -5.80
CA GLU A 169 20.64 -16.67 -6.84
C GLU A 169 20.22 -16.22 -8.25
N GLY A 170 19.20 -15.35 -8.32
CA GLY A 170 18.71 -14.72 -9.53
C GLY A 170 19.65 -13.68 -10.12
N PHE A 171 19.23 -13.08 -11.23
CA PHE A 171 19.99 -12.09 -11.98
C PHE A 171 20.26 -10.82 -11.15
N LEU A 172 19.26 -10.31 -10.43
CA LEU A 172 19.38 -9.09 -9.63
C LEU A 172 20.40 -9.24 -8.50
N ALA A 173 20.51 -10.43 -7.92
CA ALA A 173 21.55 -10.72 -6.92
C ALA A 173 22.94 -10.81 -7.56
N LYS A 174 23.05 -11.50 -8.70
CA LYS A 174 24.33 -11.71 -9.42
C LYS A 174 24.93 -10.40 -9.93
N GLU A 175 24.09 -9.52 -10.46
CA GLU A 175 24.51 -8.19 -10.96
C GLU A 175 24.61 -7.14 -9.84
N GLY A 176 24.35 -7.51 -8.58
CA GLY A 176 24.51 -6.62 -7.44
C GLY A 176 23.45 -5.52 -7.32
N TYR A 177 22.27 -5.69 -7.92
CA TYR A 177 21.15 -4.74 -7.80
C TYR A 177 20.46 -4.81 -6.43
N ILE A 178 20.53 -5.95 -5.75
CA ILE A 178 19.95 -6.14 -4.41
C ILE A 178 21.03 -6.48 -3.39
N ASP A 179 20.78 -6.16 -2.12
CA ASP A 179 21.62 -6.61 -1.00
C ASP A 179 21.20 -8.03 -0.59
N PRO A 180 22.02 -9.07 -0.83
CA PRO A 180 21.65 -10.45 -0.54
C PRO A 180 21.45 -10.72 0.95
N ILE A 181 22.20 -10.03 1.82
CA ILE A 181 22.13 -10.21 3.28
C ILE A 181 20.81 -9.63 3.80
N ARG A 182 20.47 -8.40 3.40
CA ARG A 182 19.19 -7.75 3.75
C ARG A 182 18.01 -8.55 3.19
N THR A 183 18.11 -9.01 1.94
CA THR A 183 17.06 -9.79 1.27
C THR A 183 16.82 -11.12 1.97
N HIS A 184 17.89 -11.84 2.34
CA HIS A 184 17.79 -13.08 3.10
C HIS A 184 17.09 -12.86 4.45
N ALA A 185 17.49 -11.84 5.20
CA ALA A 185 16.85 -11.49 6.48
C ALA A 185 15.36 -11.13 6.31
N ALA A 186 15.03 -10.37 5.27
CA ALA A 186 13.66 -9.97 4.95
C ALA A 186 12.74 -11.17 4.65
N ILE A 187 13.23 -12.16 3.89
CA ILE A 187 12.49 -13.40 3.62
C ILE A 187 12.25 -14.17 4.93
N LEU A 188 13.25 -14.26 5.81
CA LEU A 188 13.10 -14.92 7.12
C LEU A 188 12.08 -14.21 8.02
N GLU A 189 12.09 -12.89 8.08
CA GLU A 189 11.09 -12.13 8.84
C GLU A 189 9.68 -12.28 8.26
N SER A 190 9.57 -12.37 6.92
CA SER A 190 8.30 -12.65 6.24
C SER A 190 7.77 -14.05 6.58
N CYS A 191 8.63 -15.06 6.68
CA CYS A 191 8.27 -16.39 7.15
C CYS A 191 7.74 -16.41 8.60
N LYS A 192 8.14 -15.43 9.43
CA LYS A 192 7.63 -15.22 10.80
C LYS A 192 6.30 -14.43 10.82
N GLY A 193 5.77 -14.06 9.66
CA GLY A 193 4.50 -13.33 9.53
C GLY A 193 4.64 -11.81 9.58
N ARG A 194 5.85 -11.25 9.46
CA ARG A 194 6.05 -9.79 9.36
C ARG A 194 5.88 -9.35 7.90
N ASN A 195 5.10 -8.31 7.65
CA ASN A 195 4.79 -7.83 6.31
C ASN A 195 5.64 -6.64 5.85
N GLU A 196 6.66 -6.26 6.62
CA GLU A 196 7.44 -5.03 6.40
C GLU A 196 8.17 -4.99 5.05
N TYR A 197 8.56 -6.17 4.55
CA TYR A 197 9.29 -6.35 3.28
C TYR A 197 8.48 -7.10 2.23
N LEU A 198 7.19 -7.36 2.48
CA LEU A 198 6.39 -8.23 1.61
C LEU A 198 6.34 -7.71 0.16
N THR A 199 6.14 -6.40 0.01
CA THR A 199 6.11 -5.74 -1.30
C THR A 199 7.49 -5.78 -1.98
N ASP A 200 8.58 -5.58 -1.24
CA ASP A 200 9.94 -5.63 -1.79
C ASP A 200 10.27 -7.01 -2.35
N ILE A 201 9.96 -8.05 -1.58
CA ILE A 201 10.16 -9.45 -2.00
C ILE A 201 9.34 -9.73 -3.26
N PHE A 202 8.10 -9.25 -3.34
CA PHE A 202 7.26 -9.44 -4.52
C PHE A 202 7.78 -8.70 -5.74
N HIS A 203 8.29 -7.48 -5.60
CA HIS A 203 8.91 -6.76 -6.71
C HIS A 203 10.16 -7.47 -7.23
N ILE A 204 11.06 -7.88 -6.33
CA ILE A 204 12.26 -8.66 -6.70
C ILE A 204 11.86 -9.95 -7.40
N TYR A 205 10.95 -10.72 -6.79
CA TYR A 205 10.50 -12.00 -7.34
C TYR A 205 9.87 -11.84 -8.73
N SER A 206 9.04 -10.81 -8.92
CA SER A 206 8.38 -10.52 -10.20
C SER A 206 9.38 -10.05 -11.26
N ALA A 207 10.35 -9.22 -10.89
CA ALA A 207 11.41 -8.78 -11.80
C ALA A 207 12.29 -9.95 -12.25
N GLU A 208 12.68 -10.83 -11.32
CA GLU A 208 13.42 -12.05 -11.64
C GLU A 208 12.63 -12.99 -12.57
N LEU A 209 11.34 -13.19 -12.31
CA LEU A 209 10.46 -13.98 -13.20
C LEU A 209 10.39 -13.37 -14.61
N PHE A 210 10.30 -12.05 -14.70
CA PHE A 210 10.25 -11.34 -15.97
C PHE A 210 11.57 -11.50 -16.74
N ILE A 211 12.70 -11.32 -16.07
CA ILE A 211 14.04 -11.49 -16.67
C ILE A 211 14.22 -12.94 -17.16
N GLN A 212 13.84 -13.93 -16.35
CA GLN A 212 13.89 -15.34 -16.75
C GLN A 212 13.00 -15.63 -17.97
N GLY A 213 11.86 -14.95 -18.12
CA GLY A 213 10.99 -15.11 -19.29
C GLY A 213 11.51 -14.43 -20.57
N TRP A 214 12.55 -13.61 -20.47
CA TRP A 214 13.23 -12.97 -21.60
C TRP A 214 14.51 -13.67 -22.04
N GLN A 215 14.98 -14.64 -21.26
CA GLN A 215 16.11 -15.52 -21.58
C GLN A 215 15.62 -16.77 -22.30
#